data_AF-A0A227IPR6-F1
#
_entry.id   AF-A0A227IPR6-F1
#
_cell.length_a   1.000
_cell.length_b   1.000
_cell.length_c   1.000
_cell.angle_alpha   90.00
_cell.angle_beta   90.00
_cell.angle_gamma   90.00
#
_symmetry.space_group_name_H-M   'P 1'
#
loop_
_entity.id
_entity.type
_entity.pdbx_description
1 polymer ?
#
loop_
_entity_poly.entity_id
_entity_poly.type
_entity_poly.pdbx_seq_one_letter_code
_entity_poly.pdbx_strand_id
1 'polypeptide(L)'
;QGITVNSQEVVFELTLNASNNSYEFDLRKALDHPDGNQQNNIIIELPITVTDGDGDVSPVFTLPITVVDDVPVVTNIDRLQ
;
A
#
# COMPACT_ATOMS: atom_id res chain seq x y z
N GLN A 1 9.26 29.68 -19.68
CA GLN A 1 9.87 28.33 -19.62
C GLN A 1 9.45 27.73 -18.28
N GLY A 2 8.87 26.53 -18.32
CA GLY A 2 7.86 26.02 -17.37
C GLY A 2 8.21 25.99 -15.89
N ILE A 3 7.18 26.25 -15.08
CA ILE A 3 7.14 26.03 -13.63
C ILE A 3 7.27 24.51 -13.40
N THR A 4 8.32 24.08 -12.72
CA THR A 4 8.41 22.73 -12.18
C THR A 4 7.36 22.58 -11.08
N VAL A 5 6.22 21.98 -11.40
CA VAL A 5 5.31 21.46 -10.37
C VAL A 5 5.91 20.14 -9.87
N ASN A 6 6.66 20.20 -8.76
CA ASN A 6 6.88 19.00 -7.95
C ASN A 6 5.56 18.67 -7.25
N SER A 7 4.61 18.10 -7.99
CA SER A 7 3.41 17.53 -7.39
C SER A 7 3.86 16.25 -6.69
N GLN A 8 4.22 16.34 -5.42
CA GLN A 8 4.42 15.17 -4.56
C GLN A 8 3.08 14.45 -4.52
N GLU A 9 2.99 13.38 -5.29
CA GLU A 9 1.79 12.60 -5.42
C GLU A 9 1.77 11.55 -4.32
N VAL A 10 0.79 11.64 -3.42
CA VAL A 10 0.62 10.67 -2.34
C VAL A 10 0.04 9.40 -2.94
N VAL A 11 0.82 8.32 -2.91
CA VAL A 11 0.42 6.99 -3.41
C VAL A 11 -0.27 6.17 -2.33
N PHE A 12 0.17 6.28 -1.08
CA PHE A 12 -0.46 5.68 0.09
C PHE A 12 -0.27 6.55 1.34
N GLU A 13 -1.07 6.29 2.36
CA GLU A 13 -0.97 6.90 3.69
C GLU A 13 -0.93 5.80 4.74
N LEU A 14 -0.01 5.90 5.70
CA LEU A 14 0.07 5.01 6.86
C LEU A 14 -0.17 5.85 8.12
N THR A 15 -1.18 5.47 8.89
CA THR A 15 -1.45 6.06 10.21
C THR A 15 -1.12 5.04 11.28
N LEU A 16 -0.27 5.43 12.24
CA LEU A 16 0.07 4.63 13.42
C LEU A 16 -0.63 5.20 14.65
N ASN A 17 -1.29 4.36 15.42
CA ASN A 17 -1.91 4.74 16.68
C ASN A 17 -1.28 3.97 17.85
N ALA A 18 -0.41 4.66 18.58
CA ALA A 18 0.28 4.11 19.74
C ALA A 18 -0.64 3.89 20.95
N SER A 19 -1.79 4.58 21.03
CA SER A 19 -2.70 4.49 22.17
C SER A 19 -3.54 3.21 22.18
N ASN A 20 -3.76 2.58 21.02
CA ASN A 20 -4.53 1.35 20.86
C ASN A 20 -3.77 0.25 20.09
N ASN A 21 -2.47 0.45 19.84
CA ASN A 21 -1.61 -0.47 19.10
C ASN A 21 -2.14 -0.84 17.69
N SER A 22 -2.86 0.07 17.03
CA SER A 22 -3.39 -0.15 15.67
C SER A 22 -2.64 0.63 14.60
N TYR A 23 -2.79 0.19 13.35
CA TYR A 23 -2.39 0.94 12.18
C TYR A 23 -3.50 0.92 11.12
N GLU A 24 -3.49 1.93 10.26
CA GLU A 24 -4.37 2.04 9.10
C GLU A 24 -3.51 2.35 7.87
N PHE A 25 -3.78 1.64 6.78
CA PHE A 25 -3.08 1.80 5.51
C PHE A 25 -4.09 2.11 4.41
N ASP A 26 -4.00 3.31 3.86
CA ASP A 26 -4.84 3.76 2.75
C ASP A 26 -4.03 3.77 1.46
N LEU A 27 -4.47 2.98 0.47
CA LEU A 27 -3.95 3.07 -0.88
C LEU A 27 -4.68 4.20 -1.62
N ARG A 28 -4.00 5.33 -1.85
CA ARG A 28 -4.59 6.52 -2.49
C ARG A 28 -4.56 6.44 -4.01
N LYS A 29 -3.70 5.59 -4.58
CA LYS A 29 -3.60 5.36 -6.02
C LYS A 29 -3.37 3.90 -6.35
N ALA A 30 -3.85 3.48 -7.51
CA ALA A 30 -3.57 2.15 -8.03
C ALA A 30 -2.06 1.95 -8.18
N LEU A 31 -1.59 0.77 -7.78
CA LEU A 31 -0.23 0.34 -8.06
C LEU A 31 -0.19 -0.37 -9.40
N ASP A 32 0.89 -0.15 -10.13
CA ASP A 32 1.14 -0.81 -11.41
C ASP A 32 1.58 -2.25 -11.15
N HIS A 33 0.64 -3.19 -11.32
CA HIS A 33 0.91 -4.62 -11.18
C HIS A 33 1.55 -5.18 -12.45
N PRO A 34 2.47 -6.16 -12.35
CA PRO A 34 3.02 -6.82 -13.53
C PRO A 34 1.92 -7.34 -14.46
N ASP A 35 2.07 -7.11 -15.77
CA ASP A 35 1.12 -7.60 -16.77
C ASP A 35 0.94 -9.13 -16.67
N GLY A 36 -0.30 -9.58 -16.48
CA GLY A 36 -0.62 -11.01 -16.48
C GLY A 36 -2.06 -11.32 -16.10
N ASN A 37 -2.64 -12.37 -16.67
CA ASN A 37 -3.99 -12.88 -16.37
C ASN A 37 -4.04 -13.72 -15.06
N GLN A 38 -3.15 -13.43 -14.12
CA GLN A 38 -2.99 -14.16 -12.85
C GLN A 38 -3.08 -13.18 -11.70
N GLN A 39 -3.41 -13.68 -10.51
CA GLN A 39 -3.39 -12.86 -9.31
C GLN A 39 -1.94 -12.36 -9.08
N ASN A 40 -1.75 -11.04 -9.08
CA ASN A 40 -0.43 -10.43 -8.94
C ASN A 40 -0.31 -9.78 -7.55
N ASN A 41 0.85 -9.91 -6.94
CA ASN A 41 1.10 -9.35 -5.61
C ASN A 41 2.21 -8.30 -5.68
N ILE A 42 2.00 -7.16 -5.05
CA ILE A 42 3.05 -6.17 -4.72
C ILE A 42 3.21 -6.16 -3.20
N ILE A 43 4.45 -6.32 -2.73
CA ILE A 43 4.78 -6.25 -1.30
C ILE A 43 5.48 -4.92 -1.04
N ILE A 44 4.94 -4.14 -0.10
CA ILE A 44 5.55 -2.91 0.40
C ILE A 44 6.10 -3.20 1.79
N GLU A 45 7.41 -3.11 1.96
CA GLU A 45 8.10 -3.30 3.23
C GLU A 45 8.29 -1.95 3.93
N LEU A 46 7.62 -1.74 5.06
CA LEU A 46 7.68 -0.50 5.83
C LEU A 46 8.48 -0.73 7.11
N PRO A 47 9.74 -0.27 7.19
CA PRO A 47 10.52 -0.36 8.42
C PRO A 47 10.01 0.66 9.45
N ILE A 48 9.61 0.17 10.63
CA ILE A 48 9.07 0.95 11.74
C ILE A 48 10.02 0.87 12.94
N THR A 49 10.21 1.99 13.61
CA THR A 49 10.86 2.10 14.92
C THR A 49 9.98 2.91 15.85
N VAL A 50 9.99 2.59 17.13
CA VAL A 50 9.34 3.42 18.16
C VAL A 50 10.39 4.00 19.09
N THR A 51 10.18 5.24 19.50
CA THR A 51 10.97 5.91 20.53
C THR A 51 10.04 6.15 21.71
N ASP A 52 10.44 5.75 22.91
CA ASP A 52 9.62 5.96 24.11
C ASP A 52 9.94 7.29 24.80
N GLY A 53 9.39 7.47 26.01
CA GLY A 53 9.46 8.74 26.73
C GLY A 53 10.84 9.14 27.25
N ASP A 54 11.79 8.20 27.36
CA ASP A 54 13.16 8.50 27.82
C ASP A 54 14.19 8.57 26.68
N GLY A 55 13.75 8.26 25.45
CA GLY A 55 14.54 8.40 24.24
C GLY A 55 15.14 7.08 23.74
N ASP A 56 14.87 5.96 24.43
CA ASP A 56 15.24 4.64 23.93
C ASP A 56 14.46 4.29 22.66
N VAL A 57 15.17 3.73 21.68
CA VAL A 57 14.62 3.36 20.37
C VAL A 57 14.52 1.84 20.26
N SER A 58 13.37 1.34 19.82
CA SER A 58 13.18 -0.09 19.58
C SER A 58 14.06 -0.61 18.45
N PRO A 59 14.33 -1.92 18.42
CA PRO A 59 14.77 -2.57 17.18
C PRO A 59 13.82 -2.25 16.02
N VAL A 60 14.36 -2.23 14.80
CA VAL A 60 13.56 -2.06 13.59
C VAL A 60 12.61 -3.25 13.43
N PHE A 61 11.33 -2.96 13.25
CA PHE A 61 10.31 -3.92 12.88
C PHE A 61 9.81 -3.61 11.47
N THR A 62 9.90 -4.57 10.55
CA THR A 62 9.37 -4.39 9.19
C THR A 62 7.92 -4.85 9.13
N LEU A 63 7.01 -3.93 8.78
CA LEU A 63 5.61 -4.22 8.50
C LEU A 63 5.43 -4.51 6.99
N PRO A 64 5.17 -5.76 6.59
CA PRO A 64 4.86 -6.07 5.19
C PRO A 64 3.39 -5.76 4.87
N ILE A 65 3.15 -4.95 3.85
CA ILE A 65 1.82 -4.72 3.26
C ILE A 65 1.76 -5.41 1.89
N THR A 66 0.90 -6.40 1.76
CA THR A 66 0.69 -7.12 0.49
C THR A 66 -0.54 -6.56 -0.21
N VAL A 67 -0.33 -5.88 -1.34
CA VAL A 67 -1.40 -5.46 -2.26
C VAL A 67 -1.56 -6.56 -3.30
N VAL A 68 -2.81 -7.02 -3.50
CA VAL A 68 -3.15 -8.11 -4.40
C VAL A 68 -4.07 -7.57 -5.48
N ASP A 69 -3.70 -7.75 -6.75
CA ASP A 69 -4.55 -7.52 -7.90
C ASP A 69 -5.28 -8.81 -8.28
N ASP A 70 -6.60 -8.71 -8.45
CA ASP A 70 -7.48 -9.86 -8.66
C ASP A 70 -7.73 -10.13 -10.16
N VAL A 71 -8.04 -11.38 -10.49
CA VAL A 71 -8.37 -11.78 -11.86
C VAL A 71 -9.89 -11.70 -12.03
N PRO A 72 -10.40 -10.90 -12.98
CA PRO A 72 -11.84 -10.85 -13.21
C PRO A 72 -12.36 -12.19 -13.73
N VAL A 73 -13.30 -12.80 -13.02
CA VAL A 73 -13.98 -14.04 -13.44
C VAL A 73 -15.21 -13.68 -14.27
N VAL A 74 -15.19 -13.95 -15.58
CA VAL A 74 -16.38 -13.84 -16.44
C VAL A 74 -17.20 -15.11 -16.31
N THR A 75 -18.34 -15.04 -15.61
CA THR A 75 -19.22 -16.20 -15.37
C THR A 75 -20.29 -16.40 -16.44
N ASN A 76 -20.66 -15.37 -17.20
CA ASN A 76 -21.68 -15.45 -18.25
C ASN A 76 -21.29 -14.64 -19.49
N ILE A 77 -21.06 -15.32 -20.60
CA ILE A 77 -21.13 -14.72 -21.93
C ILE A 77 -22.57 -14.87 -22.41
N ASP A 78 -23.45 -13.97 -21.98
CA ASP A 78 -24.81 -13.95 -22.51
C ASP A 78 -24.71 -13.58 -23.99
N ARG A 79 -24.92 -14.58 -24.86
CA ARG A 79 -24.92 -14.37 -26.31
C ARG A 79 -26.16 -13.52 -26.60
N LEU A 80 -25.98 -12.34 -27.17
CA LEU A 80 -27.07 -11.63 -27.83
C LEU A 80 -27.58 -12.55 -28.95
N GLN A 81 -28.70 -13.24 -28.71
CA GLN A 81 -29.49 -13.90 -29.75
C GLN A 81 -30.52 -12.91 -30.31
#